data_AF-A0A372IPW0-F1
#
_entry.id   AF-A0A372IPW0-F1
#
_cell.length_a   1.000
_cell.length_b   1.000
_cell.length_c   1.000
_cell.angle_alpha   90.00
_cell.angle_beta   90.00
_cell.angle_gamma   90.00
#
_symmetry.space_group_name_H-M   'P 1'
#
loop_
_entity.id
_entity.type
_entity.pdbx_description
1 polymer ?
#
loop_
_entity_poly.entity_id
_entity_poly.type
_entity_poly.pdbx_seq_one_letter_code
_entity_poly.pdbx_strand_id
1 'polypeptide(L)'
;MGFAGAIPALVVLACVLGAPDMSFGAAAKKGHSVALGAVRQEVYSAEGDPAGARPGETELKVRPLVVDGRVKEWTTGEAHDVTQRSFTVRRAVRLNDALPTDKKEHWVWQRGPWLMVDRSSGKIAALHLPDFDSAVSDVVWFRDYAAYCGLNRSGKQLYAVVAQIDVRKPLLSKKLAAWEGDGHASPACADAVWQREPLRIRFQATGGEAVSFDLVGSSAALVEDGDAGDTE
;
A
#
# COMPACT_ATOMS: atom_id res chain seq x y z
N MET A 1 80.92 -31.83 47.03
CA MET A 1 79.67 -31.46 47.73
C MET A 1 79.16 -30.16 47.13
N GLY A 2 77.91 -30.14 46.64
CA GLY A 2 77.18 -28.89 46.33
C GLY A 2 77.03 -28.56 44.84
N PHE A 3 75.82 -28.79 44.33
CA PHE A 3 75.30 -28.42 43.00
C PHE A 3 74.86 -26.95 42.93
N ALA A 4 74.97 -26.33 41.74
CA ALA A 4 74.02 -25.37 41.15
C ALA A 4 74.50 -25.09 39.70
N GLY A 5 73.79 -25.35 38.61
CA GLY A 5 72.34 -25.36 38.39
C GLY A 5 71.98 -24.21 37.45
N ALA A 6 72.47 -24.25 36.19
CA ALA A 6 72.10 -23.28 35.15
C ALA A 6 70.96 -23.87 34.29
N ILE A 7 69.79 -23.26 34.35
CA ILE A 7 68.60 -23.60 33.58
C ILE A 7 68.74 -22.96 32.19
N PRO A 8 68.64 -23.69 31.07
CA PRO A 8 68.52 -23.07 29.75
C PRO A 8 67.07 -22.64 29.52
N ALA A 9 66.90 -21.38 29.12
CA ALA A 9 65.61 -20.82 28.73
C ALA A 9 65.09 -21.50 27.46
N LEU A 10 63.93 -22.14 27.58
CA LEU A 10 63.16 -22.71 26.49
C LEU A 10 62.47 -21.55 25.73
N VAL A 11 62.98 -21.20 24.54
CA VAL A 11 62.29 -20.28 23.63
C VAL A 11 61.22 -21.08 22.88
N VAL A 12 59.95 -20.91 23.28
CA VAL A 12 58.80 -21.47 22.56
C VAL A 12 58.48 -20.54 21.40
N LEU A 13 58.87 -20.94 20.19
CA LEU A 13 58.48 -20.29 18.94
C LEU A 13 57.03 -20.69 18.62
N ALA A 14 56.07 -19.81 18.94
CA ALA A 14 54.68 -19.99 18.60
C ALA A 14 54.45 -19.70 17.10
N CYS A 15 54.35 -20.76 16.29
CA CYS A 15 53.86 -20.67 14.92
C CYS A 15 52.35 -20.37 14.94
N VAL A 16 51.98 -19.09 14.83
CA VAL A 16 50.60 -18.67 14.57
C VAL A 16 50.29 -19.00 13.11
N LEU A 17 49.62 -20.13 12.88
CA LEU A 17 49.00 -20.46 11.59
C LEU A 17 47.86 -19.46 11.36
N GLY A 18 48.02 -18.57 10.39
CA GLY A 18 46.98 -17.65 9.95
C GLY A 18 45.77 -18.43 9.45
N ALA A 19 44.66 -18.34 10.18
CA ALA A 19 43.36 -18.77 9.68
C ALA A 19 42.99 -17.86 8.49
N PRO A 20 42.53 -18.41 7.35
CA PRO A 20 41.97 -17.59 6.29
C PRO A 20 40.73 -16.90 6.84
N ASP A 21 40.71 -15.57 6.76
CA ASP A 21 39.51 -14.77 6.96
C ASP A 21 38.42 -15.28 6.01
N MET A 22 37.50 -16.10 6.54
CA MET A 22 36.24 -16.41 5.88
C MET A 22 35.40 -15.14 5.88
N SER A 23 35.72 -14.27 4.93
CA SER A 23 34.84 -13.18 4.54
C SER A 23 33.56 -13.79 4.00
N PHE A 24 32.54 -13.90 4.85
CA PHE A 24 31.17 -14.17 4.42
C PHE A 24 30.72 -12.95 3.62
N GLY A 25 31.03 -12.94 2.32
CA GLY A 25 30.52 -11.95 1.39
C GLY A 25 28.99 -12.07 1.34
N ALA A 26 28.30 -11.12 1.97
CA ALA A 26 26.86 -10.98 1.79
C ALA A 26 26.59 -10.82 0.30
N ALA A 27 25.92 -11.80 -0.31
CA ALA A 27 25.56 -11.74 -1.72
C ALA A 27 24.78 -10.43 -1.94
N ALA A 28 25.29 -9.59 -2.84
CA ALA A 28 24.62 -8.35 -3.19
C ALA A 28 23.19 -8.67 -3.63
N LYS A 29 22.20 -8.21 -2.86
CA LYS A 29 20.79 -8.37 -3.22
C LYS A 29 20.62 -7.72 -4.59
N LYS A 30 20.26 -8.51 -5.60
CA LYS A 30 19.93 -7.97 -6.93
C LYS A 30 18.85 -6.91 -6.74
N GLY A 31 19.13 -5.68 -7.13
CA GLY A 31 18.14 -4.61 -7.08
C GLY A 31 16.94 -5.01 -7.95
N HIS A 32 15.74 -4.90 -7.39
CA HIS A 32 14.52 -5.09 -8.15
C HIS A 32 14.25 -3.85 -9.01
N SER A 33 13.68 -4.07 -10.18
CA SER A 33 13.18 -3.00 -11.04
C SER A 33 11.66 -3.02 -11.01
N VAL A 34 11.03 -1.89 -10.67
CA VAL A 34 9.58 -1.72 -10.63
C VAL A 34 9.18 -0.56 -11.52
N ALA A 35 8.26 -0.80 -12.46
CA ALA A 35 7.80 0.21 -13.40
C ALA A 35 6.30 0.08 -13.68
N LEU A 36 5.66 1.22 -13.93
CA LEU A 36 4.33 1.29 -14.51
C LEU A 36 4.47 1.48 -16.02
N GLY A 37 3.86 0.60 -16.80
CA GLY A 37 3.90 0.66 -18.26
C GLY A 37 2.98 1.72 -18.85
N ALA A 38 2.88 1.69 -20.17
CA ALA A 38 1.99 2.58 -20.91
C ALA A 38 0.52 2.35 -20.55
N VAL A 39 -0.25 3.44 -20.49
CA VAL A 39 -1.69 3.43 -20.27
C VAL A 39 -2.40 3.06 -21.57
N ARG A 40 -3.41 2.20 -21.45
CA ARG A 40 -4.37 1.85 -22.50
C ARG A 40 -5.79 2.02 -21.99
N GLN A 41 -6.70 2.39 -22.88
CA GLN A 41 -8.13 2.47 -22.58
C GLN A 41 -8.78 1.13 -22.87
N GLU A 42 -9.50 0.59 -21.90
CA GLU A 42 -10.21 -0.68 -21.98
C GLU A 42 -11.69 -0.45 -21.67
N VAL A 43 -12.57 -1.23 -22.27
CA VAL A 43 -14.01 -1.15 -21.98
C VAL A 43 -14.25 -1.55 -20.53
N TYR A 44 -15.02 -0.73 -19.81
CA TYR A 44 -15.33 -0.94 -18.42
C TYR A 44 -16.76 -1.48 -18.27
N SER A 45 -16.91 -2.63 -17.62
CA SER A 45 -18.23 -3.17 -17.28
C SER A 45 -18.66 -2.62 -15.94
N ALA A 46 -19.53 -1.61 -15.96
CA ALA A 46 -20.18 -1.07 -14.78
C ALA A 46 -21.16 -2.07 -14.15
N GLU A 47 -21.80 -2.88 -15.00
CA GLU A 47 -22.75 -3.89 -14.57
C GLU A 47 -22.03 -4.98 -13.78
N GLY A 48 -22.51 -5.25 -12.57
CA GLY A 48 -21.95 -6.26 -11.67
C GLY A 48 -20.63 -5.89 -10.99
N ASP A 49 -20.02 -4.72 -11.26
CA ASP A 49 -18.80 -4.29 -10.55
C ASP A 49 -19.17 -3.78 -9.14
N PRO A 50 -18.77 -4.48 -8.07
CA PRO A 50 -19.01 -4.02 -6.70
C PRO A 50 -18.32 -2.68 -6.42
N ALA A 51 -17.25 -2.36 -7.16
CA ALA A 51 -16.58 -1.09 -7.04
C ALA A 51 -17.36 0.07 -7.67
N GLY A 52 -18.33 -0.24 -8.53
CA GLY A 52 -19.18 0.70 -9.24
C GLY A 52 -18.42 1.54 -10.28
N ALA A 53 -19.09 1.79 -11.40
CA ALA A 53 -18.67 2.86 -12.30
C ALA A 53 -19.16 4.22 -11.83
N ARG A 54 -18.36 5.26 -12.02
CA ARG A 54 -18.87 6.62 -11.85
C ARG A 54 -19.95 6.89 -12.91
N PRO A 55 -20.89 7.81 -12.67
CA PRO A 55 -21.90 8.17 -13.66
C PRO A 55 -21.24 8.53 -15.01
N GLY A 56 -21.59 7.79 -16.07
CA GLY A 56 -21.07 8.00 -17.42
C GLY A 56 -19.67 7.42 -17.70
N GLU A 57 -19.08 6.69 -16.76
CA GLU A 57 -17.78 6.05 -16.96
C GLU A 57 -17.94 4.70 -17.68
N THR A 58 -17.48 4.65 -18.94
CA THR A 58 -17.57 3.45 -19.80
C THR A 58 -16.21 2.84 -20.14
N GLU A 59 -15.13 3.48 -19.69
CA GLU A 59 -13.75 3.07 -19.98
C GLU A 59 -12.89 3.10 -18.72
N LEU A 60 -11.96 2.15 -18.63
CA LEU A 60 -10.95 2.09 -17.59
C LEU A 60 -9.56 2.30 -18.20
N LYS A 61 -8.80 3.24 -17.65
CA LYS A 61 -7.40 3.46 -18.01
C LYS A 61 -6.52 2.43 -17.30
N VAL A 62 -6.09 1.41 -18.02
CA VAL A 62 -5.33 0.29 -17.47
C VAL A 62 -3.86 0.37 -17.90
N ARG A 63 -2.93 0.04 -17.00
CA ARG A 63 -1.49 -0.10 -17.30
C ARG A 63 -0.87 -1.27 -16.55
N PRO A 64 0.15 -1.95 -17.11
CA PRO A 64 0.80 -3.05 -16.42
C PRO A 64 1.72 -2.51 -15.32
N LEU A 65 1.72 -3.14 -14.16
CA LEU A 65 2.76 -3.03 -13.15
C LEU A 65 3.78 -4.14 -13.40
N VAL A 66 4.99 -3.74 -13.79
CA VAL A 66 6.08 -4.62 -14.18
C VAL A 66 7.11 -4.69 -13.05
N VAL A 67 7.48 -5.90 -12.65
CA VAL A 67 8.59 -6.17 -11.72
C VAL A 67 9.59 -7.09 -12.41
N ASP A 68 10.84 -6.65 -12.52
CA ASP A 68 11.93 -7.41 -13.16
C ASP A 68 11.59 -7.87 -14.58
N GLY A 69 11.03 -6.95 -15.37
CA GLY A 69 10.63 -7.20 -16.76
C GLY A 69 9.37 -8.06 -16.92
N ARG A 70 8.71 -8.46 -15.84
CA ARG A 70 7.49 -9.29 -15.87
C ARG A 70 6.28 -8.50 -15.39
N VAL A 71 5.18 -8.55 -16.14
CA VAL A 71 3.89 -8.03 -15.68
C VAL A 71 3.45 -8.84 -14.46
N LYS A 72 3.31 -8.18 -13.31
CA LYS A 72 2.85 -8.78 -12.06
C LYS A 72 1.39 -8.48 -11.80
N GLU A 73 0.97 -7.26 -12.08
CA GLU A 73 -0.39 -6.79 -11.86
C GLU A 73 -0.82 -5.85 -12.99
N TRP A 74 -2.12 -5.63 -13.09
CA TRP A 74 -2.69 -4.53 -13.86
C TRP A 74 -3.19 -3.45 -12.89
N THR A 75 -3.06 -2.20 -13.27
CA THR A 75 -3.36 -1.04 -12.42
C THR A 75 -4.16 0.01 -13.18
N THR A 76 -4.84 0.87 -12.45
CA THR A 76 -5.63 2.00 -12.98
C THR A 76 -5.44 3.24 -12.11
N GLY A 77 -5.74 4.40 -12.67
CA GLY A 77 -5.57 5.69 -12.01
C GLY A 77 -4.11 6.07 -11.77
N GLU A 78 -3.93 7.17 -11.04
CA GLU A 78 -2.61 7.68 -10.70
C GLU A 78 -1.98 6.94 -9.52
N ALA A 79 -0.66 6.84 -9.56
CA ALA A 79 0.12 6.31 -8.45
C ALA A 79 0.42 7.43 -7.46
N HIS A 80 0.35 7.14 -6.16
CA HIS A 80 0.70 8.06 -5.10
C HIS A 80 1.97 7.61 -4.39
N ASP A 81 3.02 8.42 -4.45
CA ASP A 81 4.26 8.14 -3.73
C ASP A 81 4.08 8.38 -2.22
N VAL A 82 4.23 7.31 -1.45
CA VAL A 82 4.22 7.36 0.03
C VAL A 82 5.63 7.71 0.52
N THR A 83 6.62 7.05 -0.06
CA THR A 83 8.04 7.31 0.16
C THR A 83 8.77 7.26 -1.20
N GLN A 84 10.06 7.54 -1.21
CA GLN A 84 10.87 7.30 -2.43
C GLN A 84 10.89 5.82 -2.82
N ARG A 85 10.77 4.91 -1.85
CA ARG A 85 10.83 3.45 -2.06
C ARG A 85 9.47 2.81 -2.24
N SER A 86 8.37 3.49 -1.95
CA SER A 86 7.04 2.89 -1.99
C SER A 86 5.95 3.83 -2.51
N PHE A 87 4.97 3.24 -3.20
CA PHE A 87 3.82 3.96 -3.72
C PHE A 87 2.56 3.12 -3.62
N THR A 88 1.41 3.79 -3.59
CA THR A 88 0.10 3.16 -3.70
C THR A 88 -0.48 3.35 -5.09
N VAL A 89 -1.21 2.35 -5.57
CA VAL A 89 -1.90 2.42 -6.87
C VAL A 89 -3.12 1.52 -6.85
N ARG A 90 -4.17 1.86 -7.60
CA ARG A 90 -5.38 1.03 -7.68
C ARG A 90 -5.14 -0.15 -8.61
N ARG A 91 -5.48 -1.36 -8.18
CA ARG A 91 -5.46 -2.56 -9.04
C ARG A 91 -6.58 -2.46 -10.08
N ALA A 92 -6.28 -2.88 -11.31
CA ALA A 92 -7.27 -3.22 -12.32
C ALA A 92 -7.29 -4.74 -12.48
N VAL A 93 -8.46 -5.35 -12.42
CA VAL A 93 -8.61 -6.80 -12.49
C VAL A 93 -9.35 -7.15 -13.77
N ARG A 94 -8.82 -8.13 -14.51
CA ARG A 94 -9.53 -8.74 -15.63
C ARG A 94 -10.11 -10.06 -15.14
N LEU A 95 -11.43 -10.17 -15.12
CA LEU A 95 -12.14 -11.34 -14.60
C LEU A 95 -13.08 -11.91 -15.66
N ASN A 96 -13.29 -13.21 -15.58
CA ASN A 96 -14.32 -13.89 -16.36
C ASN A 96 -15.62 -13.84 -15.55
N ASP A 97 -16.55 -13.00 -15.97
CA ASP A 97 -17.87 -12.80 -15.37
C ASP A 97 -18.96 -13.63 -16.06
N ALA A 98 -18.56 -14.71 -16.76
CA ALA A 98 -19.52 -15.62 -17.35
C ALA A 98 -20.27 -16.37 -16.25
N LEU A 99 -21.61 -16.40 -16.33
CA LEU A 99 -22.43 -17.22 -15.46
C LEU A 99 -22.19 -18.71 -15.76
N PRO A 100 -22.43 -19.63 -14.81
CA PRO A 100 -22.25 -21.07 -15.04
C PRO A 100 -23.06 -21.63 -16.23
N THR A 101 -24.13 -20.94 -16.64
CA THR A 101 -24.99 -21.30 -17.78
C THR A 101 -24.49 -20.74 -19.12
N ASP A 102 -23.56 -19.80 -19.10
CA ASP A 102 -23.06 -19.15 -20.31
C ASP A 102 -22.13 -20.09 -21.07
N LYS A 103 -22.33 -20.14 -22.39
CA LYS A 103 -21.57 -21.04 -23.28
C LYS A 103 -20.22 -20.46 -23.69
N LYS A 104 -19.92 -19.22 -23.33
CA LYS A 104 -18.72 -18.47 -23.73
C LYS A 104 -18.17 -17.71 -22.54
N GLU A 105 -16.85 -17.57 -22.49
CA GLU A 105 -16.19 -16.69 -21.53
C GLU A 105 -16.59 -15.22 -21.76
N HIS A 106 -16.73 -14.48 -20.68
CA HIS A 106 -17.08 -13.08 -20.68
C HIS A 106 -16.06 -12.30 -19.85
N TRP A 107 -15.01 -11.79 -20.52
CA TRP A 107 -13.91 -11.10 -19.85
C TRP A 107 -14.22 -9.62 -19.68
N VAL A 108 -14.29 -9.16 -18.43
CA VAL A 108 -14.51 -7.75 -18.07
C VAL A 108 -13.36 -7.19 -17.26
N TRP A 109 -13.15 -5.89 -17.35
CA TRP A 109 -12.25 -5.15 -16.47
C TRP A 109 -13.02 -4.53 -15.33
N GLN A 110 -12.49 -4.63 -14.11
CA GLN A 110 -13.05 -4.01 -12.91
C GLN A 110 -11.97 -3.37 -12.02
N ARG A 111 -12.37 -2.49 -11.11
CA ARG A 111 -11.47 -1.89 -10.12
C ARG A 111 -11.25 -2.85 -8.96
N GLY A 112 -10.03 -3.36 -8.83
CA GLY A 112 -9.59 -4.18 -7.70
C GLY A 112 -9.24 -3.34 -6.46
N PRO A 113 -8.61 -3.92 -5.43
CA PRO A 113 -8.19 -3.18 -4.23
C PRO A 113 -7.06 -2.18 -4.52
N TRP A 114 -6.78 -1.29 -3.56
CA TRP A 114 -5.53 -0.53 -3.55
C TRP A 114 -4.36 -1.45 -3.26
N LEU A 115 -3.22 -1.18 -3.89
CA LEU A 115 -1.96 -1.90 -3.72
C LEU A 115 -0.93 -0.98 -3.07
N MET A 116 -0.09 -1.53 -2.20
CA MET A 116 1.20 -0.98 -1.79
C MET A 116 2.29 -1.69 -2.57
N VAL A 117 3.17 -0.91 -3.19
CA VAL A 117 4.27 -1.43 -4.01
C VAL A 117 5.58 -0.92 -3.45
N ASP A 118 6.48 -1.84 -3.13
CA ASP A 118 7.86 -1.55 -2.72
C ASP A 118 8.79 -1.71 -3.92
N ARG A 119 9.44 -0.61 -4.29
CA ARG A 119 10.37 -0.53 -5.43
C ARG A 119 11.68 -1.27 -5.17
N SER A 120 12.11 -1.36 -3.92
CA SER A 120 13.38 -1.95 -3.53
C SER A 120 13.32 -3.47 -3.50
N SER A 121 12.21 -4.03 -3.01
CA SER A 121 11.98 -5.48 -2.91
C SER A 121 11.13 -6.05 -4.04
N GLY A 122 10.49 -5.20 -4.84
CA GLY A 122 9.50 -5.62 -5.84
C GLY A 122 8.23 -6.21 -5.23
N LYS A 123 8.04 -6.09 -3.91
CA LYS A 123 6.89 -6.64 -3.21
C LYS A 123 5.64 -5.83 -3.52
N ILE A 124 4.56 -6.53 -3.82
CA ILE A 124 3.24 -5.97 -4.05
C ILE A 124 2.30 -6.56 -2.99
N ALA A 125 1.60 -5.72 -2.25
CA ALA A 125 0.66 -6.13 -1.23
C ALA A 125 -0.67 -5.38 -1.39
N ALA A 126 -1.79 -6.07 -1.18
CA ALA A 126 -3.09 -5.40 -1.12
C ALA A 126 -3.19 -4.57 0.17
N LEU A 127 -3.64 -3.33 0.06
CA LEU A 127 -3.89 -2.45 1.19
C LEU A 127 -5.25 -2.73 1.79
N HIS A 128 -5.29 -2.82 3.12
CA HIS A 128 -6.52 -2.82 3.86
C HIS A 128 -6.91 -1.39 4.21
N LEU A 129 -7.96 -0.88 3.56
CA LEU A 129 -8.57 0.40 3.89
C LEU A 129 -9.89 0.13 4.65
N PRO A 130 -9.96 0.41 5.96
CA PRO A 130 -11.15 0.14 6.77
C PRO A 130 -12.39 0.82 6.20
N ASP A 131 -13.50 0.09 6.07
CA ASP A 131 -14.81 0.62 5.66
C ASP A 131 -14.82 1.33 4.29
N PHE A 132 -13.77 1.16 3.48
CA PHE A 132 -13.68 1.77 2.16
C PHE A 132 -14.63 1.08 1.17
N ASP A 133 -15.42 1.89 0.47
CA ASP A 133 -16.30 1.47 -0.61
C ASP A 133 -16.13 2.45 -1.79
N SER A 134 -15.70 1.93 -2.95
CA SER A 134 -15.47 2.75 -4.14
C SER A 134 -16.74 3.21 -4.84
N ALA A 135 -17.89 2.60 -4.56
CA ALA A 135 -19.17 3.10 -5.06
C ALA A 135 -19.57 4.41 -4.35
N VAL A 136 -18.98 4.67 -3.18
CA VAL A 136 -19.33 5.78 -2.28
C VAL A 136 -18.39 6.96 -2.50
N SER A 137 -17.07 6.72 -2.52
CA SER A 137 -16.09 7.78 -2.76
C SER A 137 -14.75 7.25 -3.24
N ASP A 138 -13.94 8.17 -3.76
CA ASP A 138 -12.54 7.91 -4.07
C ASP A 138 -11.62 8.16 -2.88
N VAL A 139 -10.42 7.59 -2.95
CA VAL A 139 -9.38 7.80 -1.94
C VAL A 139 -8.51 8.99 -2.35
N VAL A 140 -8.42 9.97 -1.46
CA VAL A 140 -7.50 11.09 -1.60
C VAL A 140 -6.31 10.89 -0.68
N TRP A 141 -5.13 10.79 -1.28
CA TRP A 141 -3.89 10.49 -0.58
C TRP A 141 -3.13 11.74 -0.13
N PHE A 142 -2.50 11.66 1.03
CA PHE A 142 -1.50 12.62 1.50
C PHE A 142 -0.48 11.91 2.39
N ARG A 143 0.81 11.89 1.98
CA ARG A 143 1.86 11.12 2.67
C ARG A 143 1.45 9.64 2.77
N ASP A 144 1.41 9.09 3.98
CA ASP A 144 0.95 7.75 4.33
C ASP A 144 -0.53 7.69 4.75
N TYR A 145 -1.27 8.79 4.56
CA TYR A 145 -2.70 8.87 4.86
C TYR A 145 -3.58 8.70 3.62
N ALA A 146 -4.65 7.93 3.80
CA ALA A 146 -5.77 7.80 2.88
C ALA A 146 -7.01 8.43 3.52
N ALA A 147 -7.60 9.45 2.87
CA ALA A 147 -8.88 10.01 3.26
C ALA A 147 -9.96 9.62 2.26
N TYR A 148 -11.11 9.19 2.76
CA TYR A 148 -12.27 8.80 1.95
C TYR A 148 -13.54 8.82 2.80
N CYS A 149 -14.69 8.78 2.13
CA CYS A 149 -15.95 8.43 2.76
C CYS A 149 -16.19 6.92 2.67
N GLY A 150 -16.53 6.31 3.79
CA GLY A 150 -16.84 4.89 3.89
C GLY A 150 -18.24 4.65 4.43
N LEU A 151 -18.71 3.41 4.32
CA LEU A 151 -19.94 2.97 4.96
C LEU A 151 -19.60 2.12 6.18
N ASN A 152 -20.38 2.28 7.24
CA ASN A 152 -20.27 1.36 8.36
C ASN A 152 -20.64 -0.08 7.94
N ARG A 153 -20.37 -1.05 8.82
CA ARG A 153 -20.72 -2.47 8.57
C ARG A 153 -22.19 -2.71 8.23
N SER A 154 -23.12 -1.86 8.68
CA SER A 154 -24.54 -2.02 8.36
C SER A 154 -24.90 -1.44 6.99
N GLY A 155 -24.01 -0.71 6.32
CA GLY A 155 -24.27 -0.01 5.07
C GLY A 155 -25.29 1.13 5.21
N LYS A 156 -25.55 1.64 6.42
CA LYS A 156 -26.63 2.62 6.70
C LYS A 156 -26.16 3.97 7.19
N GLN A 157 -24.85 4.14 7.28
CA GLN A 157 -24.26 5.36 7.81
C GLN A 157 -23.00 5.67 7.03
N LEU A 158 -22.90 6.91 6.60
CA LEU A 158 -21.75 7.47 5.90
C LEU A 158 -20.75 8.02 6.91
N TYR A 159 -19.48 7.68 6.75
CA TYR A 159 -18.40 8.06 7.65
C TYR A 159 -17.27 8.77 6.90
N ALA A 160 -16.72 9.82 7.49
CA ALA A 160 -15.41 10.35 7.16
C ALA A 160 -14.35 9.44 7.79
N VAL A 161 -13.47 8.90 6.94
CA VAL A 161 -12.42 7.98 7.36
C VAL A 161 -11.07 8.53 6.95
N VAL A 162 -10.11 8.50 7.90
CA VAL A 162 -8.69 8.65 7.60
C VAL A 162 -8.00 7.38 8.05
N ALA A 163 -7.45 6.63 7.10
CA ALA A 163 -6.59 5.50 7.36
C ALA A 163 -5.13 5.92 7.23
N GLN A 164 -4.26 5.33 8.05
CA GLN A 164 -2.83 5.41 7.89
C GLN A 164 -2.35 4.04 7.39
N ILE A 165 -1.45 4.02 6.41
CA ILE A 165 -0.87 2.77 5.90
C ILE A 165 -0.21 2.00 7.05
N ASP A 166 -0.32 0.67 7.01
CA ASP A 166 0.19 -0.27 8.03
C ASP A 166 -0.40 -0.12 9.44
N VAL A 167 -1.38 0.78 9.64
CA VAL A 167 -2.15 0.88 10.88
C VAL A 167 -3.50 0.20 10.71
N ARG A 168 -3.76 -0.81 11.54
CA ARG A 168 -4.98 -1.62 11.46
C ARG A 168 -6.28 -0.84 11.73
N LYS A 169 -6.23 0.16 12.59
CA LYS A 169 -7.39 1.00 12.94
C LYS A 169 -7.28 2.34 12.20
N PRO A 170 -8.40 2.90 11.71
CA PRO A 170 -8.35 4.23 11.12
C PRO A 170 -7.98 5.27 12.19
N LEU A 171 -7.20 6.27 11.78
CA LEU A 171 -6.85 7.43 12.60
C LEU A 171 -8.09 8.29 12.89
N LEU A 172 -8.99 8.39 11.92
CA LEU A 172 -10.28 9.06 12.04
C LEU A 172 -11.39 8.14 11.51
N SER A 173 -12.47 8.02 12.27
CA SER A 173 -13.74 7.46 11.80
C SER A 173 -14.87 8.25 12.45
N LYS A 174 -15.53 9.11 11.67
CA LYS A 174 -16.58 10.01 12.16
C LYS A 174 -17.81 9.96 11.27
N LYS A 175 -18.97 9.72 11.87
CA LYS A 175 -20.25 9.72 11.15
C LYS A 175 -20.52 11.10 10.57
N LEU A 176 -20.82 11.13 9.27
CA LEU A 176 -21.24 12.33 8.54
C LEU A 176 -22.76 12.41 8.43
N ALA A 177 -23.38 11.31 7.99
CA ALA A 177 -24.81 11.27 7.70
C ALA A 177 -25.38 9.85 7.85
N ALA A 178 -26.71 9.75 7.86
CA ALA A 178 -27.38 8.49 7.53
C ALA A 178 -27.18 8.20 6.03
N TRP A 179 -27.12 6.93 5.66
CA TRP A 179 -26.98 6.47 4.28
C TRP A 179 -28.10 5.48 3.98
N GLU A 180 -28.75 5.65 2.84
CA GLU A 180 -29.82 4.78 2.33
C GLU A 180 -29.47 4.50 0.88
N GLY A 181 -29.27 3.24 0.49
CA GLY A 181 -28.64 2.88 -0.79
C GLY A 181 -29.35 3.40 -2.06
N ASP A 182 -30.62 3.77 -1.95
CA ASP A 182 -31.47 4.12 -3.08
C ASP A 182 -31.74 5.64 -3.08
N GLY A 183 -31.17 6.38 -4.04
CA GLY A 183 -31.51 7.78 -4.30
C GLY A 183 -30.45 8.84 -3.96
N HIS A 184 -29.24 8.46 -3.52
CA HIS A 184 -28.14 9.42 -3.39
C HIS A 184 -27.54 9.77 -4.74
N ALA A 185 -27.23 11.06 -4.93
CA ALA A 185 -26.40 11.49 -6.04
C ALA A 185 -25.00 10.87 -5.88
N SER A 186 -24.55 10.13 -6.90
CA SER A 186 -23.17 9.65 -6.97
C SER A 186 -22.26 10.77 -7.49
N PRO A 187 -21.12 11.05 -6.84
CA PRO A 187 -20.57 10.37 -5.65
C PRO A 187 -21.24 10.82 -4.33
N ALA A 188 -21.19 9.96 -3.31
CA ALA A 188 -21.76 10.22 -1.98
C ALA A 188 -21.05 11.38 -1.23
N CYS A 189 -19.79 11.58 -1.54
CA CYS A 189 -18.95 12.63 -1.02
C CYS A 189 -18.17 13.30 -2.15
N ALA A 190 -17.92 14.60 -1.98
CA ALA A 190 -16.85 15.26 -2.71
C ALA A 190 -15.48 14.73 -2.26
N ASP A 191 -14.47 14.89 -3.13
CA ASP A 191 -13.09 14.56 -2.80
C ASP A 191 -12.65 15.27 -1.52
N ALA A 192 -12.00 14.52 -0.62
CA ALA A 192 -11.49 15.07 0.62
C ALA A 192 -10.36 16.07 0.35
N VAL A 193 -10.30 17.16 1.12
CA VAL A 193 -9.32 18.23 0.92
C VAL A 193 -8.31 18.26 2.07
N TRP A 194 -7.06 17.97 1.74
CA TRP A 194 -5.93 17.99 2.67
C TRP A 194 -5.34 19.40 2.83
N GLN A 195 -5.05 19.75 4.07
CA GLN A 195 -4.28 20.94 4.46
C GLN A 195 -3.02 20.47 5.20
N ARG A 196 -1.87 21.02 4.79
CA ARG A 196 -0.56 20.60 5.31
C ARG A 196 -0.29 21.11 6.72
N GLU A 197 -0.57 22.38 6.97
CA GLU A 197 -0.26 23.06 8.24
C GLU A 197 -1.44 23.95 8.68
N PRO A 198 -2.04 23.72 9.87
CA PRO A 198 -1.95 22.46 10.63
C PRO A 198 -2.39 21.26 9.79
N LEU A 199 -1.96 20.06 10.16
CA LEU A 199 -2.39 18.82 9.51
C LEU A 199 -3.89 18.65 9.68
N ARG A 200 -4.65 18.92 8.61
CA ARG A 200 -6.11 18.98 8.65
C ARG A 200 -6.69 18.36 7.39
N ILE A 201 -7.85 17.75 7.54
CA ILE A 201 -8.63 17.16 6.45
C ILE A 201 -10.05 17.68 6.48
N ARG A 202 -10.60 18.00 5.30
CA ARG A 202 -11.99 18.42 5.12
C ARG A 202 -12.75 17.41 4.29
N PHE A 203 -13.93 17.03 4.77
CA PHE A 203 -14.87 16.14 4.09
C PHE A 203 -16.17 16.89 3.80
N GLN A 204 -16.85 16.53 2.71
CA GLN A 204 -18.15 17.08 2.38
C GLN A 204 -19.03 15.99 1.75
N ALA A 205 -20.05 15.57 2.49
CA ALA A 205 -21.09 14.69 1.95
C ALA A 205 -21.94 15.46 0.94
N THR A 206 -22.45 14.78 -0.08
CA THR A 206 -23.29 15.39 -1.11
C THR A 206 -24.58 15.94 -0.50
N GLY A 207 -24.86 17.23 -0.72
CA GLY A 207 -25.97 17.94 -0.09
C GLY A 207 -25.76 18.31 1.39
N GLY A 208 -24.60 17.97 1.98
CA GLY A 208 -24.25 18.29 3.36
C GLY A 208 -23.28 19.47 3.50
N GLU A 209 -23.13 19.94 4.73
CA GLU A 209 -22.08 20.90 5.08
C GLU A 209 -20.72 20.20 5.15
N ALA A 210 -19.67 20.93 4.78
CA ALA A 210 -18.32 20.42 4.91
C ALA A 210 -17.83 20.46 6.37
N VAL A 211 -17.21 19.38 6.81
CA VAL A 211 -16.65 19.23 8.15
C VAL A 211 -15.14 19.07 8.07
N SER A 212 -14.41 19.62 9.03
CA SER A 212 -12.94 19.55 9.07
C SER A 212 -12.46 18.93 10.37
N PHE A 213 -11.36 18.18 10.30
CA PHE A 213 -10.73 17.53 11.44
C PHE A 213 -9.25 17.85 11.46
N ASP A 214 -8.76 18.31 12.61
CA ASP A 214 -7.33 18.39 12.89
C ASP A 214 -6.82 16.99 13.25
N LEU A 215 -5.74 16.57 12.61
CA LEU A 215 -5.11 15.29 12.86
C LEU A 215 -3.83 15.51 13.64
N VAL A 216 -3.69 14.81 14.76
CA VAL A 216 -2.43 14.76 15.48
C VAL A 216 -1.58 13.68 14.82
N GLY A 217 -0.62 14.11 14.00
CA GLY A 217 0.28 13.19 13.30
C GLY A 217 1.16 12.41 14.27
N SER A 218 1.12 11.09 14.20
CA SER A 218 2.05 10.18 14.89
C SER A 218 3.26 9.80 14.03
N SER A 219 3.33 10.25 12.77
CA SER A 219 4.24 9.69 11.75
C SER A 219 5.60 10.39 11.66
N ALA A 220 6.53 9.92 12.51
CA ALA A 220 7.97 9.89 12.21
C ALA A 220 8.59 8.49 12.41
N ALA A 221 7.80 7.48 12.79
CA ALA A 221 8.29 6.12 13.03
C ALA A 221 8.08 5.23 11.79
N LEU A 222 8.66 5.61 10.64
CA LEU A 222 9.04 4.59 9.65
C LEU A 222 10.39 4.06 10.12
N VAL A 223 10.36 3.05 10.97
CA VAL A 223 11.57 2.32 11.39
C VAL A 223 12.06 1.52 10.18
N GLU A 224 13.12 2.01 9.53
CA GLU A 224 14.01 1.19 8.70
C GLU A 224 15.26 0.83 9.52
N ASP A 225 15.34 -0.47 9.82
CA ASP A 225 16.47 -1.40 10.05
C ASP A 225 17.56 -1.14 11.11
N GLY A 226 17.77 -2.18 11.94
CA GLY A 226 18.94 -2.36 12.80
C GLY A 226 18.97 -3.74 13.46
N ASP A 227 19.52 -4.71 12.76
CA ASP A 227 20.06 -5.97 13.28
C ASP A 227 20.68 -5.78 14.68
N ALA A 228 20.14 -6.47 15.69
CA ALA A 228 20.79 -6.66 16.98
C ALA A 228 20.85 -8.16 17.21
N GLY A 229 22.03 -8.70 16.93
CA GLY A 229 22.32 -10.12 17.04
C GLY A 229 22.19 -10.64 18.46
N ASP A 230 21.88 -11.93 18.51
CA ASP A 230 22.00 -12.75 19.71
C ASP A 230 23.43 -12.69 20.28
N THR A 231 23.54 -12.29 21.54
CA THR A 231 24.59 -12.61 22.50
C THR A 231 23.96 -12.29 23.86
N GLU A 232 23.72 -13.22 24.78
CA GLU A 232 24.55 -14.31 25.29
C GLU A 232 23.66 -15.39 25.93
#